data_AF-A0A7J3FSC2-F1
#
_entry.id   AF-A0A7J3FSC2-F1
#
_cell.length_a   1.000
_cell.length_b   1.000
_cell.length_c   1.000
_cell.angle_alpha   90.00
_cell.angle_beta   90.00
_cell.angle_gamma   90.00
#
_symmetry.space_group_name_H-M   'P 1'
#
loop_
_entity.id
_entity.type
_entity.pdbx_description
1 polymer ?
#
loop_
_entity_poly.entity_id
_entity_poly.type
_entity_poly.pdbx_seq_one_letter_code
_entity_poly.pdbx_strand_id
1 'polypeptide(L)' 'MQGEEMEIGGLQAILCQAKSSRKGCVIMCHGLFGSMHSPKYVELAEELQRRGLSSLRFNQRRG' A
#
# COMPACT_ATOMS: atom_id res chain seq x y z
N MET A 1 4.63 3.51 -10.34
CA MET A 1 4.53 2.03 -10.56
C MET A 1 3.06 1.58 -10.43
N GLN A 2 2.58 0.55 -11.15
CA GLN A 2 1.19 0.07 -11.00
C GLN A 2 1.12 -0.95 -9.86
N GLY A 3 0.57 -0.54 -8.71
CA GLY A 3 0.11 -1.48 -7.69
C GLY A 3 -1.26 -2.06 -8.09
N GLU A 4 -1.61 -3.22 -7.55
CA GLU A 4 -2.90 -3.87 -7.80
C GLU A 4 -3.95 -3.32 -6.83
N GLU A 5 -5.02 -2.73 -7.37
CA GLU A 5 -6.18 -2.33 -6.58
C GLU A 5 -7.01 -3.56 -6.19
N MET A 6 -7.41 -3.62 -4.92
CA MET A 6 -8.19 -4.73 -4.37
C MET A 6 -9.06 -4.29 -3.20
N GLU A 7 -10.04 -5.12 -2.85
CA GLU A 7 -10.88 -4.95 -1.67
C GLU A 7 -10.52 -5.99 -0.61
N ILE A 8 -10.27 -5.55 0.62
CA ILE A 8 -9.93 -6.42 1.76
C ILE A 8 -10.79 -6.01 2.95
N GLY A 9 -11.71 -6.88 3.39
CA GLY A 9 -12.55 -6.62 4.57
C GLY A 9 -13.45 -5.37 4.45
N GLY A 10 -13.86 -5.03 3.21
CA GLY A 10 -14.62 -3.82 2.89
C GLY A 10 -13.79 -2.53 2.83
N LEU A 11 -12.45 -2.64 2.77
CA LEU A 11 -11.55 -1.51 2.58
C LEU A 11 -10.93 -1.57 1.19
N GLN A 12 -10.83 -0.42 0.52
CA GLN A 12 -10.05 -0.31 -0.71
C GLN A 12 -8.57 -0.32 -0.36
N ALA A 13 -7.80 -1.10 -1.10
CA ALA A 13 -6.36 -1.23 -0.91
C ALA A 13 -5.60 -1.22 -2.23
N ILE A 14 -4.34 -0.83 -2.18
CA ILE A 14 -3.37 -1.03 -3.27
C ILE A 14 -2.25 -1.92 -2.75
N LEU A 15 -2.07 -3.08 -3.38
CA LEU A 15 -0.95 -3.98 -3.15
C LEU A 15 0.22 -3.61 -4.08
N CYS A 16 1.37 -3.34 -3.48
CA CYS A 16 2.65 -3.30 -4.17
C CYS A 16 3.45 -4.54 -3.78
N GLN A 17 3.47 -5.54 -4.65
CA GLN A 17 4.14 -6.82 -4.39
C GLN A 17 5.65 -6.73 -4.69
N ALA A 18 6.48 -7.18 -3.74
CA ALA A 18 7.90 -7.34 -3.99
C ALA A 18 8.18 -8.54 -4.90
N LYS A 19 9.17 -8.40 -5.77
CA LYS A 19 9.70 -9.52 -6.59
C LYS A 19 10.57 -10.50 -5.79
N SER A 20 11.00 -10.09 -4.59
CA SER A 20 11.92 -10.88 -3.74
C SER A 20 11.16 -11.79 -2.77
N SER A 21 11.82 -12.87 -2.33
CA SER A 21 11.28 -13.85 -1.38
C SER A 21 11.29 -13.41 0.10
N ARG A 22 11.64 -12.15 0.40
CA ARG A 22 11.60 -11.64 1.80
C ARG A 22 10.17 -11.75 2.34
N LYS A 23 10.04 -12.42 3.49
CA LYS A 23 8.75 -12.64 4.17
C LYS A 23 8.42 -11.40 5.01
N GLY A 24 7.67 -10.48 4.43
CA GLY A 24 7.18 -9.30 5.14
C GLY A 24 6.29 -8.41 4.27
N CYS A 25 5.25 -7.86 4.88
CA CYS A 25 4.37 -6.89 4.25
C CYS A 25 4.20 -5.69 5.18
N VAL A 26 4.42 -4.48 4.64
CA VAL A 26 4.19 -3.23 5.38
C VAL A 26 2.77 -2.76 5.12
N ILE A 27 2.04 -2.50 6.20
CA ILE A 27 0.68 -1.94 6.14
C ILE A 27 0.75 -0.44 6.37
N MET A 28 0.23 0.33 5.41
CA MET A 28 0.21 1.78 5.46
C MET A 28 -1.22 2.30 5.64
N CYS A 29 -1.42 3.02 6.74
CA CYS A 29 -2.67 3.70 7.08
C CYS A 29 -2.48 5.21 6.95
N HIS A 30 -3.46 5.89 6.37
CA HIS A 30 -3.46 7.35 6.31
C HIS A 30 -4.19 7.99 7.50
N GLY A 31 -3.74 9.19 7.85
CA GLY A 31 -4.44 10.05 8.80
C GLY A 31 -5.64 10.75 8.17
N LEU A 32 -6.30 11.62 8.94
CA LEU A 32 -7.41 12.46 8.47
C LEU A 32 -7.01 13.22 7.20
N PHE A 33 -7.96 13.32 6.26
CA PHE A 33 -7.80 13.97 4.95
C PHE A 33 -6.72 13.38 4.03
N GLY A 34 -6.05 12.30 4.44
CA GLY A 34 -5.14 11.54 3.58
C GLY A 34 -5.86 10.51 2.73
N SER A 35 -5.09 9.82 1.89
CA SER A 35 -5.56 8.66 1.12
C SER A 35 -4.41 7.69 0.85
N MET A 36 -4.74 6.48 0.39
CA MET A 36 -3.76 5.53 -0.14
C MET A 36 -2.95 6.04 -1.34
N HIS A 37 -3.37 7.17 -1.93
CA HIS A 37 -2.69 7.82 -3.06
C HIS A 37 -1.86 9.05 -2.66
N SER A 38 -1.80 9.43 -1.38
CA SER A 38 -0.98 10.59 -0.99
C SER A 38 0.50 10.34 -1.36
N PRO A 39 1.23 11.34 -1.89
CA PRO A 39 2.58 11.15 -2.45
C PRO A 39 3.53 10.39 -1.53
N LYS A 40 3.55 10.72 -0.23
CA LYS A 40 4.36 10.03 0.78
C LYS A 40 4.16 8.51 0.84
N TYR A 41 2.94 8.02 0.62
CA TYR A 41 2.67 6.58 0.62
C TYR A 41 3.00 5.94 -0.72
N VAL A 42 2.86 6.68 -1.82
CA VAL A 42 3.32 6.27 -3.15
C VAL A 42 4.81 6.03 -3.13
N GLU A 43 5.58 7.06 -2.79
CA GLU A 43 7.04 7.04 -2.71
C GLU A 43 7.55 5.96 -1.74
N LEU A 44 6.91 5.82 -0.57
CA LEU A 44 7.30 4.81 0.41
C LEU A 44 7.11 3.38 -0.11
N ALA A 45 5.99 3.08 -0.80
CA ALA A 45 5.80 1.75 -1.37
C ALA A 45 6.81 1.44 -2.48
N GLU A 46 7.15 2.44 -3.29
CA GLU A 46 8.15 2.27 -4.34
C GLU A 46 9.51 1.92 -3.73
N GLU A 47 9.94 2.62 -2.67
CA GLU A 47 11.19 2.31 -1.98
C GLU A 47 11.14 0.96 -1.24
N LEU A 48 10.00 0.61 -0.63
CA LEU A 48 9.81 -0.71 0.01
C LEU A 48 9.93 -1.84 -1.01
N GLN A 49 9.28 -1.72 -2.17
CA GLN A 49 9.35 -2.69 -3.24
C GLN A 49 10.77 -2.83 -3.78
N ARG A 50 11.49 -1.71 -3.92
CA ARG A 50 12.91 -1.68 -4.31
C ARG A 50 13.82 -2.39 -3.31
N ARG A 51 13.45 -2.37 -2.03
CA ARG A 51 14.09 -3.12 -0.93
C ARG A 51 13.59 -4.56 -0.79
N GLY A 52 12.73 -5.01 -1.70
CA GLY A 52 12.19 -6.36 -1.73
C GLY A 52 11.10 -6.63 -0.68
N LEU A 53 10.44 -5.59 -0.16
CA LEU A 53 9.31 -5.70 0.77
C LEU A 53 7.99 -5.40 0.06
N SER A 54 6.99 -6.25 0.29
CA SER A 54 5.62 -5.97 -0.17
C SER A 54 4.99 -4.90 0.72
N SER A 55 4.01 -4.18 0.18
CA SER A 55 3.23 -3.23 0.98
C SER A 55 1.78 -3.12 0.53
N LEU A 56 0.91 -2.76 1.47
CA LEU A 56 -0.49 -2.45 1.24
C LEU A 56 -0.79 -1.05 1.76
N ARG A 57 -1.49 -0.26 0.96
CA ARG A 57 -2.03 1.05 1.38
C ARG A 57 -3.53 1.00 1.32
N PHE A 58 -4.19 1.49 2.38
CA PHE A 58 -5.64 1.42 2.51
C PHE A 58 -6.28 2.79 2.50
N ASN A 59 -7.47 2.90 1.92
CA ASN A 59 -8.42 3.94 2.26
C ASN A 59 -9.34 3.44 3.39
N GLN A 60 -9.84 4.35 4.22
CA GLN A 60 -10.91 4.04 5.17
C GLN A 60 -12.20 3.65 4.43
N ARG A 61 -13.13 2.97 5.12
CA ARG A 61 -14.45 2.63 4.55
C ARG A 61 -15.10 3.89 4.00
N ARG A 62 -15.70 3.79 2.82
CA ARG A 62 -16.70 4.78 2.40
C ARG A 62 -17.84 4.69 3.42
N GLY A 63 -18.04 5.76 4.17
CA GLY A 63 -19.23 5.94 5.00
C GLY A 63 -20.47 6.08 4.15
#